data_AF-A0A535EIT3-F1
#
_entry.id   AF-A0A535EIT3-F1
#
_cell.length_a   1.000
_cell.length_b   1.000
_cell.length_c   1.000
_cell.angle_alpha   90.00
_cell.angle_beta   90.00
_cell.angle_gamma   90.00
#
_symmetry.space_group_name_H-M   'P 1'
#
loop_
_entity.id
_entity.type
_entity.pdbx_description
1 polymer ?
#
loop_
_entity_poly.entity_id
_entity_poly.type
_entity_poly.pdbx_seq_one_letter_code
_entity_poly.pdbx_strand_id
1 'polypeptide(L)'
;MIEPFRHNSWATIRLVEFCRDLDPALLDTSAVGTYGPVKETLAHVVGWEEVLAAAIEGSGSQDAPPQFSTLDDLVERTRWLAERWERLLEPEPHAERLIEFGVTGDRRLVRAGTVLAQVVHHGTAPGWSRTPNAAARTRSRRVSPPGSRSPCGRPDGPGRSGTRAPAR
;
A
#
# COMPACT_ATOMS: atom_id res chain seq x y z
N MET A 1 -7.76 -20.17 -17.21
CA MET A 1 -7.21 -18.95 -16.54
C MET A 1 -6.02 -19.22 -15.60
N ILE A 2 -5.56 -20.46 -15.44
CA ILE A 2 -4.59 -20.82 -14.38
C ILE A 2 -3.13 -20.43 -14.68
N GLU A 3 -2.74 -20.32 -15.95
CA GLU A 3 -1.33 -20.13 -16.34
C GLU A 3 -0.68 -18.82 -15.82
N PRO A 4 -1.34 -17.64 -15.88
CA PRO A 4 -0.80 -16.41 -15.30
C PRO A 4 -0.55 -16.51 -13.79
N PHE A 5 -1.36 -17.31 -13.08
CA PHE A 5 -1.20 -17.52 -11.63
C PHE A 5 -0.04 -18.46 -11.34
N ARG A 6 0.13 -19.53 -12.11
CA ARG A 6 1.32 -20.39 -12.03
C ARG A 6 2.60 -19.58 -12.25
N HIS A 7 2.60 -18.71 -13.26
CA HIS A 7 3.72 -17.83 -13.51
C HIS A 7 3.96 -16.84 -12.36
N ASN A 8 2.91 -16.19 -11.85
CA ASN A 8 3.01 -15.29 -10.70
C ASN A 8 3.59 -16.00 -9.48
N SER A 9 3.06 -17.17 -9.12
CA SER A 9 3.55 -17.97 -7.99
C SER A 9 5.00 -18.40 -8.19
N TRP A 10 5.37 -18.89 -9.38
CA TRP A 10 6.76 -19.22 -9.70
C TRP A 10 7.68 -18.00 -9.54
N ALA A 11 7.30 -16.85 -10.08
CA ALA A 11 8.10 -15.63 -10.01
C ALA A 11 8.28 -15.16 -8.57
N THR A 12 7.20 -15.13 -7.77
CA THR A 12 7.24 -14.75 -6.36
C THR A 12 8.10 -15.73 -5.55
N ILE A 13 7.95 -17.05 -5.74
CA ILE A 13 8.79 -18.05 -5.06
C ILE A 13 10.27 -17.82 -5.38
N ARG A 14 10.62 -17.63 -6.66
CA ARG A 14 12.01 -17.38 -7.08
C ARG A 14 12.57 -16.11 -6.49
N LEU A 15 11.77 -15.05 -6.40
CA LEU A 15 12.18 -13.78 -5.80
C LEU A 15 12.46 -13.94 -4.30
N VAL A 16 11.57 -14.60 -3.55
CA VAL A 16 11.77 -14.81 -2.12
C VAL A 16 12.97 -15.73 -1.86
N GLU A 17 13.12 -16.82 -2.62
CA GLU A 17 14.28 -17.73 -2.53
C GLU A 17 15.59 -16.98 -2.81
N PHE A 18 15.64 -16.14 -3.85
CA PHE A 18 16.81 -15.32 -4.15
C PHE A 18 17.14 -14.35 -3.02
N CYS A 19 16.15 -13.63 -2.50
CA CYS A 19 16.34 -12.69 -1.40
C CYS A 19 16.75 -13.37 -0.10
N ARG A 20 16.36 -14.64 0.12
CA ARG A 20 16.76 -15.44 1.27
C ARG A 20 18.27 -15.58 1.42
N ASP A 21 18.97 -15.68 0.30
CA ASP A 21 20.40 -15.92 0.25
C ASP A 21 21.24 -14.62 0.22
N LEU A 22 20.58 -13.45 0.29
CA LEU A 22 21.26 -12.15 0.34
C LEU A 22 21.78 -11.83 1.74
N ASP A 23 22.76 -10.92 1.80
CA ASP A 23 23.20 -10.30 3.05
C ASP A 23 21.98 -9.64 3.76
N PRO A 24 21.71 -9.96 5.04
CA PRO A 24 20.66 -9.32 5.82
C PRO A 24 20.67 -7.79 5.76
N ALA A 25 21.84 -7.16 5.65
CA ALA A 25 21.94 -5.71 5.52
C ALA A 25 21.30 -5.18 4.23
N LEU A 26 21.33 -5.94 3.13
CA LEU A 26 20.66 -5.59 1.88
C LEU A 26 19.14 -5.69 2.01
N LEU A 27 18.65 -6.62 2.82
CA LEU A 27 17.20 -6.80 3.04
C LEU A 27 16.57 -5.62 3.82
N ASP A 28 17.39 -4.89 4.55
CA ASP A 28 17.02 -3.68 5.29
C ASP A 28 17.10 -2.40 4.43
N THR A 29 17.61 -2.50 3.20
CA THR A 29 17.65 -1.35 2.28
C THR A 29 16.29 -1.09 1.64
N SER A 30 16.04 0.17 1.30
CA SER A 30 14.85 0.61 0.58
C SER A 30 15.24 1.34 -0.71
N ALA A 31 14.32 1.37 -1.67
CA ALA A 31 14.48 2.14 -2.90
C ALA A 31 13.28 3.08 -3.07
N VAL A 32 13.46 4.15 -3.83
CA VAL A 32 12.34 5.05 -4.15
C VAL A 32 11.25 4.25 -4.86
N GLY A 33 10.02 4.31 -4.32
CA GLY A 33 8.87 3.59 -4.87
C GLY A 33 8.59 2.21 -4.27
N THR A 34 9.34 1.77 -3.24
CA THR A 34 9.03 0.53 -2.48
C THR A 34 8.15 0.81 -1.26
N TYR A 35 7.54 -0.23 -0.71
CA TYR A 35 6.72 -0.17 0.51
C TYR A 35 7.55 0.16 1.76
N GLY A 36 8.86 -0.11 1.70
CA GLY A 36 9.81 0.03 2.77
C GLY A 36 11.09 -0.74 2.42
N PRO A 37 11.79 -1.30 3.43
CA PRO A 37 12.81 -2.31 3.23
C PRO A 37 12.37 -3.44 2.29
N VAL A 38 13.33 -4.09 1.63
CA VAL A 38 13.06 -5.24 0.74
C VAL A 38 12.22 -6.30 1.45
N LYS A 39 12.57 -6.66 2.69
CA LYS A 39 11.82 -7.64 3.49
C LYS A 39 10.36 -7.26 3.74
N GLU A 40 10.09 -5.97 3.99
CA GLU A 40 8.72 -5.48 4.21
C GLU A 40 7.93 -5.46 2.89
N THR A 41 8.60 -5.15 1.79
CA THR A 41 7.99 -5.19 0.46
C THR A 41 7.59 -6.62 0.07
N LEU A 42 8.46 -7.61 0.33
CA LEU A 42 8.15 -9.02 0.10
C LEU A 42 6.98 -9.50 0.99
N ALA A 43 7.02 -9.17 2.28
CA ALA A 43 5.94 -9.51 3.20
C ALA A 43 4.61 -8.87 2.79
N HIS A 44 4.66 -7.63 2.30
CA HIS A 44 3.49 -6.93 1.80
C HIS A 44 2.86 -7.64 0.59
N VAL A 45 3.67 -7.99 -0.42
CA VAL A 45 3.19 -8.68 -1.63
C VAL A 45 2.54 -10.02 -1.27
N VAL A 46 3.24 -10.85 -0.49
CA VAL A 46 2.74 -12.19 -0.09
C VAL A 46 1.49 -12.09 0.77
N GLY A 47 1.48 -11.18 1.75
CA GLY A 47 0.32 -10.97 2.62
C GLY A 47 -0.90 -10.47 1.85
N TRP A 48 -0.71 -9.60 0.86
CA TRP A 48 -1.82 -9.11 0.04
C TRP A 48 -2.37 -10.19 -0.90
N GLU A 49 -1.50 -11.02 -1.49
CA GLU A 49 -1.92 -12.17 -2.28
C GLU A 49 -2.79 -13.14 -1.46
N GLU A 50 -2.47 -13.36 -0.18
CA GLU A 50 -3.30 -14.16 0.72
C GLU A 50 -4.68 -13.54 0.99
N VAL A 51 -4.75 -12.22 1.16
CA VAL A 51 -6.03 -11.50 1.30
C VAL A 51 -6.89 -11.66 0.04
N LEU A 52 -6.29 -11.57 -1.15
CA LEU A 52 -6.99 -11.76 -2.42
C LEU A 52 -7.48 -13.21 -2.59
N ALA A 53 -6.66 -14.20 -2.23
CA ALA A 53 -7.05 -15.62 -2.24
C ALA A 53 -8.24 -15.89 -1.30
N ALA A 54 -8.19 -15.34 -0.08
CA ALA A 54 -9.26 -15.45 0.90
C ALA A 54 -10.56 -14.79 0.39
N ALA A 55 -10.47 -13.61 -0.24
CA ALA A 55 -11.61 -12.95 -0.85
C ALA A 55 -12.28 -13.79 -1.96
N ILE A 56 -11.49 -14.44 -2.82
CA ILE A 56 -11.99 -15.30 -3.89
C ILE A 56 -12.69 -16.55 -3.34
N GLU A 57 -12.15 -17.11 -2.26
CA GLU A 57 -12.73 -18.25 -1.54
C GLU A 57 -13.97 -17.87 -0.72
N GLY A 58 -14.17 -16.58 -0.44
CA GLY A 58 -15.22 -16.10 0.46
C GLY A 58 -14.90 -16.37 1.93
N SER A 59 -13.62 -16.50 2.28
CA SER A 59 -13.12 -16.83 3.61
C SER A 59 -12.20 -15.72 4.15
N GLY A 60 -11.82 -15.83 5.43
CA GLY A 60 -10.78 -14.98 6.05
C GLY A 60 -11.15 -13.51 6.26
N SER A 61 -10.34 -12.83 7.09
CA SER A 61 -10.40 -11.38 7.23
C SER A 61 -9.64 -10.71 6.08
N GLN A 62 -10.13 -9.56 5.65
CA GLN A 62 -9.48 -8.67 4.69
C GLN A 62 -9.02 -7.36 5.36
N ASP A 63 -9.09 -7.29 6.70
CA ASP A 63 -8.82 -6.07 7.48
C ASP A 63 -7.33 -5.73 7.51
N ALA A 64 -6.48 -6.75 7.49
CA ALA A 64 -5.04 -6.59 7.41
C ALA A 64 -4.40 -7.82 6.76
N PRO A 65 -3.35 -7.61 5.93
CA PRO A 65 -2.50 -8.71 5.50
C PRO A 65 -1.89 -9.42 6.71
N PRO A 66 -1.69 -10.75 6.63
CA PRO A 66 -0.83 -11.45 7.59
C PRO A 66 0.57 -10.83 7.61
N GLN A 67 1.18 -10.82 8.79
CA GLN A 67 2.55 -10.37 8.96
C GLN A 67 3.48 -11.58 9.00
N PHE A 68 4.64 -11.43 8.36
CA PHE A 68 5.69 -12.44 8.32
C PHE A 68 6.96 -11.85 8.90
N SER A 69 7.57 -12.57 9.83
CA SER A 69 8.75 -12.11 10.56
C SER A 69 10.06 -12.55 9.91
N THR A 70 10.03 -13.60 9.08
CA THR A 70 11.23 -14.18 8.47
C THR A 70 11.01 -14.48 6.99
N LEU A 71 12.11 -14.57 6.22
CA LEU A 71 12.06 -15.01 4.83
C LEU A 71 11.67 -16.49 4.70
N ASP A 72 12.02 -17.31 5.69
CA ASP A 72 11.61 -18.72 5.72
C ASP A 72 10.08 -18.83 5.82
N ASP A 73 9.43 -18.00 6.64
CA ASP A 73 7.98 -17.92 6.70
C ASP A 73 7.38 -17.54 5.34
N LEU A 74 8.04 -16.63 4.60
CA LEU A 74 7.61 -16.19 3.28
C LEU A 74 7.78 -17.27 2.21
N VAL A 75 8.86 -18.05 2.24
CA VAL A 75 9.06 -19.18 1.33
C VAL A 75 7.95 -20.21 1.52
N GLU A 76 7.69 -20.61 2.77
CA GLU A 76 6.63 -21.57 3.06
C GLU A 76 5.25 -21.02 2.68
N ARG A 77 5.01 -19.73 2.94
CA ARG A 77 3.74 -19.11 2.59
C ARG A 77 3.51 -19.01 1.09
N THR A 78 4.53 -18.66 0.30
CA THR A 78 4.40 -18.52 -1.16
C THR A 78 4.15 -19.86 -1.83
N ARG A 79 4.75 -20.95 -1.34
CA ARG A 79 4.46 -22.31 -1.79
C ARG A 79 3.02 -22.72 -1.48
N TRP A 80 2.57 -22.45 -0.25
CA TRP A 80 1.18 -22.71 0.13
C TRP A 80 0.18 -21.90 -0.71
N LEU A 81 0.47 -20.64 -1.01
CA LEU A 81 -0.35 -19.79 -1.88
C LEU A 81 -0.40 -20.32 -3.31
N ALA A 82 0.71 -20.83 -3.85
CA ALA A 82 0.75 -21.44 -5.18
C ALA A 82 -0.27 -22.58 -5.29
N GLU A 83 -0.23 -23.53 -4.34
CA GLU A 83 -1.18 -24.64 -4.31
C GLU A 83 -2.62 -24.17 -4.07
N ARG A 84 -2.80 -23.14 -3.24
CA ARG A 84 -4.13 -22.55 -2.97
C ARG A 84 -4.72 -21.95 -4.24
N TRP A 85 -3.95 -21.22 -5.03
CA TRP A 85 -4.42 -20.66 -6.29
C TRP A 85 -4.76 -21.74 -7.30
N GLU A 86 -3.98 -22.81 -7.40
CA GLU A 86 -4.35 -23.94 -8.26
C GLU A 86 -5.71 -24.51 -7.88
N ARG A 87 -5.95 -24.79 -6.58
CA ARG A 87 -7.25 -25.28 -6.11
C ARG A 87 -8.41 -24.31 -6.38
N LEU A 88 -8.19 -23.01 -6.21
CA LEU A 88 -9.21 -21.98 -6.43
C LEU A 88 -9.56 -21.79 -7.91
N LEU A 89 -8.60 -22.05 -8.81
CA LEU A 89 -8.73 -21.79 -10.24
C LEU A 89 -9.06 -23.03 -11.08
N GLU A 90 -8.78 -24.24 -10.56
CA GLU A 90 -9.17 -25.51 -11.17
C GLU A 90 -10.66 -25.56 -11.57
N PRO A 91 -11.63 -25.14 -10.74
CA PRO A 91 -13.05 -25.14 -11.14
C PRO A 91 -13.43 -24.02 -12.13
N GLU A 92 -12.45 -23.26 -12.63
CA GLU A 92 -12.64 -22.13 -13.57
C GLU A 92 -13.70 -21.12 -13.12
N PRO A 93 -13.45 -20.36 -12.03
CA PRO A 93 -14.43 -19.43 -11.48
C PRO A 93 -14.84 -18.36 -12.50
N HIS A 94 -16.15 -18.13 -12.63
CA HIS A 94 -16.67 -17.14 -13.56
C HIS A 94 -16.25 -15.71 -13.16
N ALA A 95 -15.60 -14.97 -14.06
CA ALA A 95 -15.05 -13.64 -13.78
C ALA A 95 -16.11 -12.63 -13.31
N GLU A 96 -17.33 -12.73 -13.85
CA GLU A 96 -18.47 -11.87 -13.49
C GLU A 96 -19.13 -12.22 -12.15
N ARG A 97 -18.72 -13.30 -11.47
CA ARG A 97 -19.25 -13.64 -10.14
C ARG A 97 -19.01 -12.48 -9.17
N LEU A 98 -20.05 -12.08 -8.45
CA LEU A 98 -19.92 -11.07 -7.40
C LEU A 98 -19.37 -11.71 -6.12
N ILE A 99 -18.39 -11.04 -5.51
CA ILE A 99 -17.80 -11.41 -4.22
C ILE A 99 -17.73 -10.19 -3.31
N GLU A 100 -17.80 -10.41 -2.00
CA GLU A 100 -17.58 -9.35 -1.03
C GLU A 100 -16.09 -9.07 -0.82
N PHE A 101 -15.69 -7.84 -1.14
CA PHE A 101 -14.32 -7.38 -0.99
C PHE A 101 -14.25 -6.04 -0.25
N GLY A 102 -13.27 -5.88 0.61
CA GLY A 102 -13.06 -4.71 1.46
C GLY A 102 -12.93 -5.06 2.94
N VAL A 103 -12.56 -4.06 3.73
CA VAL A 103 -12.45 -4.19 5.19
C VAL A 103 -13.82 -4.35 5.83
N THR A 104 -13.84 -4.97 7.00
CA THR A 104 -15.02 -5.14 7.84
C THR A 104 -15.71 -3.80 8.06
N GLY A 105 -17.00 -3.73 7.70
CA GLY A 105 -17.82 -2.51 7.80
C GLY A 105 -17.86 -1.63 6.53
N ASP A 106 -17.03 -1.87 5.52
CA ASP A 106 -17.09 -1.22 4.19
C ASP A 106 -16.88 -2.23 3.05
N ARG A 107 -17.33 -3.48 3.27
CA ARG A 107 -17.31 -4.52 2.23
C ARG A 107 -18.27 -4.15 1.10
N ARG A 108 -17.83 -4.38 -0.14
CA ARG A 108 -18.62 -4.12 -1.36
C ARG A 108 -18.63 -5.34 -2.24
N LEU A 109 -19.69 -5.49 -3.01
CA LEU A 109 -19.74 -6.49 -4.08
C LEU A 109 -18.87 -6.01 -5.25
N VAL A 110 -17.88 -6.81 -5.61
CA VAL A 110 -17.00 -6.60 -6.76
C VAL A 110 -17.00 -7.84 -7.64
N ARG A 111 -16.57 -7.71 -8.90
CA ARG A 111 -16.42 -8.86 -9.79
C ARG A 111 -15.18 -9.66 -9.41
N ALA A 112 -15.29 -10.99 -9.36
CA ALA A 112 -14.18 -11.89 -9.07
C ALA A 112 -13.01 -11.66 -10.04
N GLY A 113 -13.29 -11.38 -11.32
CA GLY A 113 -12.28 -11.06 -12.33
C GLY A 113 -11.44 -9.82 -11.97
N THR A 114 -12.02 -8.82 -11.30
CA THR A 114 -11.27 -7.63 -10.83
C THR A 114 -10.25 -8.02 -9.77
N VAL A 115 -10.66 -8.86 -8.80
CA VAL A 115 -9.78 -9.34 -7.72
C VAL A 115 -8.71 -10.30 -8.27
N LEU A 116 -9.07 -11.18 -9.22
CA LEU A 116 -8.12 -12.07 -9.89
C LEU A 116 -7.07 -11.29 -10.70
N ALA A 117 -7.47 -10.24 -11.42
CA ALA A 117 -6.54 -9.39 -12.15
C ALA A 117 -5.56 -8.66 -11.21
N GLN A 118 -6.02 -8.27 -10.01
CA GLN A 118 -5.17 -7.66 -8.99
C GLN A 118 -4.03 -8.58 -8.56
N VAL A 119 -4.24 -9.90 -8.45
CA VAL A 119 -3.18 -10.85 -8.07
C VAL A 119 -2.00 -10.78 -9.03
N VAL A 120 -2.26 -10.80 -10.34
CA VAL A 120 -1.22 -10.75 -11.39
C VAL A 120 -0.55 -9.37 -11.44
N HIS A 121 -1.30 -8.30 -11.13
CA HIS A 121 -0.78 -6.94 -11.18
C HIS A 121 0.03 -6.53 -9.94
N HIS A 122 -0.33 -7.03 -8.75
CA HIS A 122 0.30 -6.63 -7.49
C HIS A 122 1.77 -7.05 -7.39
N GLY A 123 2.17 -8.14 -8.05
CA GLY A 123 3.58 -8.57 -8.12
C GLY A 123 4.42 -7.85 -9.17
N THR A 124 3.85 -7.01 -10.04
CA THR A 124 4.52 -6.52 -11.27
C THR A 124 4.58 -5.00 -11.43
N ALA A 125 3.92 -4.21 -10.57
CA ALA A 125 3.84 -2.75 -10.74
C ALA A 125 4.97 -1.95 -10.03
N PRO A 126 5.74 -1.11 -10.73
CA PRO A 126 6.81 -0.28 -10.15
C PRO A 126 6.31 1.04 -9.52
N GLY A 127 5.08 1.09 -9.04
CA GLY A 127 4.41 2.35 -8.66
C GLY A 127 3.59 2.24 -7.38
N TRP A 128 4.24 1.93 -6.26
CA TRP A 128 3.59 1.96 -4.94
C TRP A 128 3.31 3.42 -4.52
N SER A 129 2.16 3.94 -4.93
CA SER A 129 1.64 5.18 -4.34
C SER A 129 1.07 4.84 -2.98
N ARG A 130 1.56 5.51 -1.93
CA ARG A 130 0.98 5.49 -0.57
C ARG A 130 -0.55 5.53 -0.64
N THR A 131 -1.19 4.40 -0.45
CA THR A 131 -2.48 4.37 0.24
C THR A 131 -2.15 4.04 1.69
N PRO A 132 -2.21 5.02 2.61
CA PRO A 132 -2.31 4.67 4.02
C PRO A 132 -3.53 3.77 4.13
N ASN A 133 -3.30 2.63 4.77
CA ASN A 133 -4.35 1.75 5.26
C ASN A 133 -5.52 2.60 5.83
N ALA A 134 -6.76 2.28 5.46
CA ALA A 134 -7.95 3.08 5.77
C ALA A 134 -8.24 3.22 7.29
N ALA A 135 -7.39 2.69 8.16
CA ALA A 135 -7.47 2.76 9.61
C ALA A 135 -6.97 4.08 10.24
N ALA A 136 -6.41 5.04 9.47
CA ALA A 136 -5.94 6.33 9.99
C ALA A 136 -6.91 7.48 9.69
N ARG A 137 -8.17 7.37 10.13
CA ARG A 137 -9.05 8.55 10.32
C ARG A 137 -9.36 8.77 11.79
N THR A 138 -8.32 9.03 12.58
CA THR A 138 -8.51 9.77 13.83
C THR A 138 -8.70 11.24 13.47
N ARG A 139 -9.87 11.77 13.86
CA ARG A 139 -10.31 13.15 13.69
C ARG A 139 -9.18 14.13 14.02
N SER A 140 -8.63 14.82 13.02
CA SER A 140 -7.85 16.02 13.28
C SER A 140 -8.80 17.09 13.78
N ARG A 141 -8.83 17.27 15.11
CA ARG A 141 -9.36 18.49 15.75
C ARG A 141 -8.73 19.69 15.04
N ARG A 142 -9.56 20.67 14.70
CA ARG A 142 -9.10 22.02 14.35
C ARG A 142 -8.25 22.53 15.51
N VAL A 143 -6.95 22.67 15.28
CA VAL A 143 -6.07 23.49 16.11
C VAL A 143 -5.60 24.60 15.20
N SER A 144 -6.12 25.80 15.42
CA SER A 144 -5.60 27.02 14.79
C SER A 144 -4.18 27.28 15.31
N PRO A 145 -3.23 27.71 14.46
CA PRO A 145 -1.87 27.98 14.90
C PRO A 145 -1.80 29.30 15.71
N PRO A 146 -0.94 29.38 16.74
CA PRO A 146 -0.73 30.62 17.49
C PRO A 146 0.27 31.55 16.80
N GLY A 147 -0.11 32.84 16.71
CA GLY A 147 0.77 33.99 16.91
C GLY A 147 1.88 34.27 15.88
N SER A 148 1.61 35.19 14.96
CA SER A 148 2.64 35.92 14.20
C SER A 148 3.50 36.79 15.13
N ARG A 149 4.81 36.55 15.17
CA ARG A 149 5.81 37.53 15.63
C ARG A 149 6.98 37.57 14.66
N SER A 150 7.10 38.68 13.94
CA SER A 150 8.32 39.09 13.21
C SER A 150 9.26 39.82 14.17
N PRO A 151 10.59 39.65 14.09
CA PRO A 151 11.55 40.53 14.75
C PRO A 151 12.37 41.38 13.77
N CYS A 152 12.98 42.45 14.30
CA CYS A 152 13.76 43.54 13.68
C CYS A 152 12.89 44.70 13.15
N GLY A 153 12.99 45.95 13.60
CA GLY A 153 14.03 46.65 14.37
C GLY A 153 14.28 48.01 13.70
N ARG A 154 13.62 49.08 14.18
CA ARG A 154 13.68 50.50 13.76
C ARG A 154 15.06 51.15 14.13
N PRO A 155 15.48 52.32 13.58
CA PRO A 155 14.99 53.65 14.05
C PRO A 155 14.91 54.83 13.05
N ASP A 156 13.97 55.73 13.37
CA ASP A 156 13.94 57.21 13.37
C ASP A 156 14.23 58.09 12.13
N GLY A 157 13.34 59.09 11.96
CA GLY A 157 13.34 60.12 10.89
C GLY A 157 14.33 61.27 11.10
N PRO A 158 14.24 62.38 10.33
CA PRO A 158 13.30 63.44 10.73
C PRO A 158 12.69 64.32 9.60
N GLY A 159 11.52 64.93 9.87
CA GLY A 159 11.32 66.38 9.76
C GLY A 159 10.95 67.08 8.42
N ARG A 160 9.75 67.67 8.45
CA ARG A 160 9.37 69.07 8.05
C ARG A 160 8.64 69.35 6.71
N SER A 161 7.38 69.78 6.89
CA SER A 161 6.70 71.04 6.45
C SER A 161 6.34 71.33 4.98
N GLY A 162 5.07 71.72 4.77
CA GLY A 162 4.60 72.59 3.67
C GLY A 162 3.17 72.28 3.19
N THR A 163 2.11 72.83 3.82
CA THR A 163 1.26 73.97 3.37
C THR A 163 0.24 73.75 2.23
N ARG A 164 -1.05 73.89 2.60
CA ARG A 164 -2.22 74.54 1.93
C ARG A 164 -2.60 74.26 0.44
N ALA A 165 -3.77 73.63 0.26
CA ALA A 165 -5.04 74.03 -0.43
C ALA A 165 -5.04 74.97 -1.68
N PRO A 166 -6.16 75.11 -2.45
CA PRO A 166 -7.15 74.13 -2.96
C PRO A 166 -7.64 74.40 -4.42
N ALA A 167 -8.66 73.62 -4.84
CA ALA A 167 -9.76 73.94 -5.78
C ALA A 167 -9.55 73.86 -7.30
N ARG A 168 -10.30 72.95 -7.95
CA ARG A 168 -11.54 73.27 -8.68
C ARG A 168 -12.41 72.01 -8.83
#